data_AF-A0A6G2B6H3-F1
#
_entry.id   AF-A0A6G2B6H3-F1
#
_cell.length_a   1.000
_cell.length_b   1.000
_cell.length_c   1.000
_cell.angle_alpha   90.00
_cell.angle_beta   90.00
_cell.angle_gamma   90.00
#
_symmetry.space_group_name_H-M   'P 1'
#
loop_
_entity.id
_entity.type
_entity.pdbx_description
1 polymer ?
#
loop_
_entity_poly.entity_id
_entity_poly.type
_entity_poly.pdbx_seq_one_letter_code
_entity_poly.pdbx_strand_id
1 'polypeptide(L)'
;MTVPSELPTVTSLDELARLVESGRNLYVRWSRGPRADLGGMASTDDLTGVSLPGLSANALDVEAWWSRRPVRLWVARRLYDYSHLRSSKGPGVRPWVLRGSEVGRGPDNEPLVREVVPIAWVDARVITDAEQEVARQRGAWGPMDRGLSGGAAGDAS
;
A
#
# COMPACT_ATOMS: atom_id res chain seq x y z
N MET A 1 -9.94 19.40 -9.89
CA MET A 1 -10.07 18.13 -10.64
C MET A 1 -11.31 17.41 -10.15
N THR A 2 -12.13 16.89 -11.07
CA THR A 2 -13.43 16.26 -10.74
C THR A 2 -13.22 14.75 -10.57
N VAL A 3 -13.68 14.19 -9.45
CA VAL A 3 -13.80 12.72 -9.32
C VAL A 3 -14.84 12.22 -10.32
N PRO A 4 -14.59 11.16 -11.10
CA PRO A 4 -15.63 10.50 -11.89
C PRO A 4 -16.83 10.17 -10.99
N SER A 5 -18.05 10.29 -11.52
CA SER A 5 -19.29 10.04 -10.77
C SER A 5 -19.33 8.63 -10.17
N GLU A 6 -18.73 7.66 -10.84
CA GLU A 6 -18.47 6.31 -10.34
C GLU A 6 -17.08 5.85 -10.78
N LEU A 7 -16.24 5.46 -9.81
CA LEU A 7 -14.99 4.76 -10.10
C LEU A 7 -15.27 3.26 -10.16
N PRO A 8 -14.67 2.52 -11.10
CA PRO A 8 -14.75 1.07 -11.09
C PRO A 8 -14.18 0.50 -9.78
N THR A 9 -14.62 -0.70 -9.42
CA THR A 9 -14.08 -1.42 -8.26
C THR A 9 -13.32 -2.62 -8.74
N VAL A 10 -12.04 -2.69 -8.38
CA VAL A 10 -11.21 -3.88 -8.57
C VAL A 10 -11.63 -4.93 -7.57
N THR A 11 -11.97 -6.11 -8.07
CA THR A 11 -12.59 -7.17 -7.29
C THR A 11 -11.71 -8.42 -7.17
N SER A 12 -10.51 -8.44 -7.75
CA SER A 12 -9.58 -9.56 -7.56
C SER A 12 -8.12 -9.11 -7.64
N LEU A 13 -7.21 -9.91 -7.07
CA LEU A 13 -5.78 -9.66 -7.24
C LEU A 13 -5.32 -9.74 -8.71
N ASP A 14 -5.94 -10.60 -9.53
CA ASP A 14 -5.59 -10.69 -10.96
C ASP A 14 -6.01 -9.44 -11.73
N GLU A 15 -7.14 -8.85 -11.37
CA GLU A 15 -7.59 -7.59 -11.94
C GLU A 15 -6.67 -6.44 -11.53
N LEU A 16 -6.25 -6.38 -10.26
CA LEU A 16 -5.25 -5.41 -9.82
C LEU A 16 -3.90 -5.62 -10.52
N ALA A 17 -3.46 -6.87 -10.69
CA ALA A 17 -2.23 -7.20 -11.38
C ALA A 17 -2.27 -6.73 -12.84
N ARG A 18 -3.36 -7.01 -13.58
CA ARG A 18 -3.54 -6.51 -14.96
C ARG A 18 -3.54 -4.99 -15.04
N LEU A 19 -4.13 -4.31 -14.06
CA LEU A 19 -4.10 -2.84 -13.98
C LEU A 19 -2.67 -2.33 -13.81
N VAL A 20 -1.87 -2.99 -12.97
CA VAL A 20 -0.44 -2.67 -12.76
C VAL A 20 0.40 -2.96 -14.01
N GLU A 21 0.17 -4.08 -14.68
CA GLU A 21 0.91 -4.47 -15.89
C GLU A 21 0.65 -3.54 -17.08
N SER A 22 -0.57 -3.00 -17.18
CA SER A 22 -0.97 -2.06 -18.25
C SER A 22 -0.69 -0.59 -17.92
N GLY A 23 -0.31 -0.29 -16.68
CA GLY A 23 -0.14 1.06 -16.16
C GLY A 23 1.29 1.36 -15.71
N ARG A 24 1.52 2.62 -15.38
CA ARG A 24 2.71 3.13 -14.69
C ARG A 24 2.29 4.26 -13.77
N ASN A 25 3.16 4.57 -12.81
CA ASN A 25 2.95 5.56 -11.75
C ASN A 25 1.63 5.30 -11.02
N LEU A 26 1.36 4.02 -10.73
CA LEU A 26 0.19 3.60 -9.98
C LEU A 26 0.54 3.49 -8.51
N TYR A 27 -0.39 3.91 -7.67
CA TYR A 27 -0.28 3.85 -6.23
C TYR A 27 -1.59 3.36 -5.63
N VAL A 28 -1.53 2.75 -4.45
CA VAL A 28 -2.68 2.45 -3.61
C VAL A 28 -2.67 3.34 -2.38
N ARG A 29 -3.80 3.98 -2.09
CA ARG A 29 -3.98 4.81 -0.90
C ARG A 29 -5.11 4.29 -0.05
N TRP A 30 -4.89 4.31 1.27
CA TRP A 30 -5.89 4.01 2.29
C TRP A 30 -6.44 5.31 2.86
N SER A 31 -7.73 5.55 2.66
CA SER A 31 -8.39 6.79 3.13
C SER A 31 -9.92 6.61 3.06
N ARG A 32 -10.67 7.67 3.41
CA ARG A 32 -12.12 7.73 3.16
C ARG A 32 -12.49 7.88 1.68
N GLY A 33 -11.49 8.10 0.83
CA GLY A 33 -11.64 8.07 -0.62
C GLY A 33 -11.23 9.34 -1.35
N PRO A 34 -11.26 9.27 -2.69
CA PRO A 34 -10.84 10.36 -3.57
C PRO A 34 -11.56 11.68 -3.30
N ARG A 35 -12.86 11.65 -3.00
CA ARG A 35 -13.63 12.88 -2.76
C ARG A 35 -13.15 13.61 -1.49
N ALA A 36 -12.80 12.88 -0.45
CA ALA A 36 -12.27 13.46 0.78
C ALA A 36 -10.86 14.01 0.55
N ASP A 37 -9.98 13.21 -0.07
CA ASP A 37 -8.59 13.60 -0.30
C ASP A 37 -8.44 14.76 -1.29
N LEU A 38 -9.17 14.75 -2.40
CA LEU A 38 -9.10 15.82 -3.41
C LEU A 38 -9.88 17.08 -3.01
N GLY A 39 -10.71 17.01 -1.96
CA GLY A 39 -11.45 18.13 -1.39
C GLY A 39 -10.59 19.09 -0.54
N GLY A 40 -9.27 18.89 -0.49
CA GLY A 40 -8.33 19.73 0.27
C GLY A 40 -7.75 19.08 1.52
N MET A 41 -7.96 17.76 1.71
CA MET A 41 -7.28 17.05 2.78
C MET A 41 -5.84 16.71 2.37
N ALA A 42 -4.87 17.27 3.06
CA ALA A 42 -3.48 16.84 2.98
C ALA A 42 -3.25 15.60 3.85
N SER A 43 -2.28 14.77 3.46
CA SER A 43 -1.69 13.84 4.44
C SER A 43 -0.92 14.64 5.48
N THR A 44 -0.91 14.14 6.70
CA THR A 44 -0.24 14.77 7.83
C THR A 44 0.68 13.74 8.46
N ASP A 45 1.87 14.17 8.89
CA ASP A 45 2.72 13.35 9.75
C ASP A 45 2.04 13.21 11.12
N ASP A 46 1.73 11.98 11.52
CA ASP A 46 1.04 11.71 12.79
C ASP A 46 1.90 12.10 14.01
N LEU A 47 3.23 12.13 13.89
CA LEU A 47 4.13 12.48 15.00
C LEU A 47 4.20 14.00 15.21
N THR A 48 4.38 14.79 14.15
CA THR A 48 4.60 16.24 14.25
C THR A 48 3.38 17.10 13.91
N GLY A 49 2.36 16.53 13.26
CA GLY A 49 1.21 17.27 12.74
C GLY A 49 1.52 18.09 11.49
N VAL A 50 2.73 17.99 10.92
CA VAL A 50 3.12 18.73 9.71
C VAL A 50 2.35 18.20 8.50
N SER A 51 1.80 19.11 7.69
CA SER A 51 1.20 18.76 6.40
C SER A 51 2.28 18.29 5.42
N LEU A 52 2.07 17.10 4.86
CA LEU A 52 2.97 16.52 3.88
C LEU A 52 2.75 17.18 2.51
N PRO A 53 3.81 17.29 1.67
CA PRO A 53 3.71 17.92 0.37
C PRO A 53 2.84 17.15 -0.63
N GLY A 54 2.39 15.93 -0.35
CA GLY A 54 1.52 15.12 -1.21
C GLY A 54 0.72 14.09 -0.42
N LEU A 55 -0.12 13.33 -1.11
CA LEU A 55 -0.86 12.22 -0.49
C LEU A 55 0.08 11.05 -0.24
N SER A 56 0.20 10.63 1.02
CA SER A 56 0.87 9.39 1.41
C SER A 56 0.16 8.20 0.77
N ALA A 57 0.91 7.37 0.03
CA ALA A 57 0.41 6.23 -0.70
C ALA A 57 1.48 5.14 -0.77
N ASN A 58 1.11 4.00 -1.34
CA ASN A 58 2.02 2.88 -1.54
C ASN A 58 2.16 2.62 -3.05
N ALA A 59 3.40 2.63 -3.57
CA ALA A 59 3.67 2.39 -4.99
C ALA A 59 3.24 0.97 -5.41
N LEU A 60 2.48 0.88 -6.51
CA LEU A 60 2.06 -0.38 -7.12
C LEU A 60 2.95 -0.81 -8.29
N ASP A 61 3.71 0.12 -8.88
CA ASP A 61 4.66 -0.18 -9.95
C ASP A 61 5.64 -1.27 -9.51
N VAL A 62 5.85 -2.26 -10.40
CA VAL A 62 6.71 -3.41 -10.11
C VAL A 62 8.17 -3.03 -10.25
N GLU A 63 8.94 -3.25 -9.19
CA GLU A 63 10.37 -2.97 -9.18
C GLU A 63 11.19 -3.96 -10.01
N ALA A 64 12.27 -3.50 -10.62
CA ALA A 64 13.11 -4.33 -11.51
C ALA A 64 13.69 -5.57 -10.81
N TRP A 65 14.02 -5.47 -9.53
CA TRP A 65 14.56 -6.60 -8.74
C TRP A 65 13.52 -7.70 -8.46
N TRP A 66 12.22 -7.41 -8.65
CA TRP A 66 11.15 -8.41 -8.58
C TRP A 66 11.32 -9.48 -9.67
N SER A 67 11.94 -9.10 -10.81
CA SER A 67 12.34 -10.01 -11.88
C SER A 67 11.16 -10.84 -12.40
N ARG A 68 11.31 -12.18 -12.52
CA ARG A 68 10.29 -13.09 -13.07
C ARG A 68 9.22 -13.53 -12.06
N ARG A 69 9.13 -12.89 -10.88
CA ARG A 69 8.15 -13.25 -9.85
C ARG A 69 6.75 -12.76 -10.24
N PRO A 70 5.67 -13.44 -9.80
CA PRO A 70 4.31 -13.06 -10.18
C PRO A 70 3.93 -11.64 -9.74
N VAL A 71 3.32 -10.86 -10.64
CA VAL A 71 2.77 -9.53 -10.32
C VAL A 71 1.61 -9.64 -9.33
N ARG A 72 0.82 -10.73 -9.41
CA ARG A 72 -0.22 -11.04 -8.43
C ARG A 72 0.31 -11.03 -6.98
N LEU A 73 1.48 -11.63 -6.74
CA LEU A 73 2.11 -11.64 -5.43
C LEU A 73 2.64 -10.25 -5.04
N TRP A 74 3.19 -9.50 -6.01
CA TRP A 74 3.61 -8.12 -5.77
C TRP A 74 2.45 -7.26 -5.26
N VAL A 75 1.33 -7.22 -5.99
CA VAL A 75 0.18 -6.40 -5.60
C VAL A 75 -0.45 -6.86 -4.29
N ALA A 76 -0.46 -8.18 -4.02
CA ALA A 76 -0.89 -8.71 -2.72
C ALA A 76 -0.02 -8.17 -1.58
N ARG A 77 1.31 -8.18 -1.73
CA ARG A 77 2.23 -7.61 -0.74
C ARG A 77 1.97 -6.13 -0.50
N ARG A 78 1.78 -5.33 -1.56
CA ARG A 78 1.53 -3.88 -1.43
C ARG A 78 0.20 -3.56 -0.72
N LEU A 79 -0.83 -4.37 -0.94
CA LEU A 79 -2.09 -4.27 -0.18
C LEU A 79 -1.93 -4.70 1.28
N TYR A 80 -1.20 -5.80 1.52
CA TYR A 80 -0.96 -6.35 2.84
C TYR A 80 -0.15 -5.42 3.75
N ASP A 81 0.92 -4.78 3.23
CA ASP A 81 1.80 -3.87 3.98
C ASP A 81 1.01 -2.80 4.77
N TYR A 82 -0.18 -2.40 4.28
CA TYR A 82 -1.01 -1.35 4.85
C TYR A 82 -2.41 -1.80 5.28
N SER A 83 -2.70 -3.12 5.30
CA SER A 83 -4.04 -3.61 5.69
C SER A 83 -4.41 -3.26 7.13
N HIS A 84 -3.41 -3.12 8.00
CA HIS A 84 -3.55 -2.68 9.39
C HIS A 84 -4.20 -1.29 9.53
N LEU A 85 -4.11 -0.43 8.50
CA LEU A 85 -4.73 0.91 8.51
C LEU A 85 -6.26 0.86 8.56
N ARG A 86 -6.87 -0.23 8.12
CA ARG A 86 -8.33 -0.46 8.24
C ARG A 86 -8.79 -0.34 9.70
N SER A 87 -7.99 -0.84 10.63
CA SER A 87 -8.31 -0.86 12.05
C SER A 87 -7.90 0.43 12.75
N SER A 88 -6.83 1.10 12.32
CA SER A 88 -6.28 2.28 13.03
C SER A 88 -6.86 3.63 12.57
N LYS A 89 -7.30 3.79 11.32
CA LYS A 89 -7.76 5.08 10.76
C LYS A 89 -9.28 5.26 10.78
N GLY A 90 -10.02 4.29 11.33
CA GLY A 90 -11.46 4.38 11.61
C GLY A 90 -12.39 3.98 10.44
N PRO A 91 -13.71 4.08 10.65
CA PRO A 91 -14.71 3.60 9.70
C PRO A 91 -14.67 4.36 8.37
N GLY A 92 -14.95 3.64 7.28
CA GLY A 92 -14.97 4.17 5.92
C GLY A 92 -13.60 4.25 5.24
N VAL A 93 -12.52 3.92 5.95
CA VAL A 93 -11.18 3.81 5.34
C VAL A 93 -11.08 2.53 4.52
N ARG A 94 -10.83 2.69 3.22
CA ARG A 94 -10.62 1.57 2.30
C ARG A 94 -9.61 1.92 1.20
N PRO A 95 -8.97 0.92 0.59
CA PRO A 95 -7.98 1.16 -0.44
C PRO A 95 -8.62 1.61 -1.76
N TRP A 96 -7.93 2.50 -2.44
CA TRP A 96 -8.23 2.89 -3.82
C TRP A 96 -6.93 3.10 -4.61
N VAL A 97 -6.99 2.79 -5.89
CA VAL A 97 -5.89 2.96 -6.84
C VAL A 97 -5.96 4.35 -7.44
N LEU A 98 -4.79 4.98 -7.53
CA LEU A 98 -4.59 6.28 -8.13
C LEU A 98 -3.36 6.29 -9.03
N ARG A 99 -3.36 7.22 -9.99
CA ARG A 99 -2.18 7.62 -10.74
C ARG A 99 -1.75 9.00 -10.28
N GLY A 100 -0.46 9.28 -10.29
CA GLY A 100 0.05 10.62 -10.03
C GLY A 100 1.56 10.70 -10.19
N SER A 101 2.16 11.70 -9.56
CA SER A 101 3.61 11.92 -9.57
C SER A 101 4.14 11.99 -8.14
N GLU A 102 5.18 11.20 -7.86
CA GLU A 102 5.90 11.26 -6.59
C GLU A 102 6.67 12.58 -6.48
N VAL A 103 6.48 13.29 -5.36
CA VAL A 103 7.13 14.58 -5.06
C VAL A 103 8.05 14.51 -3.84
N GLY A 104 8.15 13.35 -3.19
CA GLY A 104 8.97 13.13 -2.01
C GLY A 104 8.60 11.86 -1.27
N ARG A 105 9.20 11.68 -0.09
CA ARG A 105 8.98 10.53 0.80
C ARG A 105 8.43 10.99 2.14
N GLY A 106 7.46 10.24 2.67
CA GLY A 106 6.93 10.42 4.00
C GLY A 106 7.82 9.81 5.09
N PRO A 107 7.41 9.92 6.36
CA PRO A 107 8.19 9.45 7.51
C PRO A 107 8.44 7.94 7.51
N ASP A 108 7.53 7.15 6.93
CA ASP A 108 7.68 5.70 6.78
C ASP A 108 8.36 5.32 5.46
N ASN A 109 9.02 6.30 4.82
CA ASN A 109 9.62 6.21 3.50
C ASN A 109 8.59 5.83 2.40
N GLU A 110 7.32 6.17 2.57
CA GLU A 110 6.29 5.95 1.56
C GLU A 110 6.22 7.12 0.56
N PRO A 111 5.87 6.88 -0.72
CA PRO A 111 5.77 7.96 -1.70
C PRO A 111 4.68 8.97 -1.34
N LEU A 112 5.01 10.25 -1.50
CA LEU A 112 4.06 11.36 -1.41
C LEU A 112 3.67 11.78 -2.83
N VAL A 113 2.39 11.67 -3.17
CA VAL A 113 1.91 11.77 -4.55
C VAL A 113 1.10 13.05 -4.78
N ARG A 114 1.37 13.74 -5.90
CA ARG A 114 0.58 14.86 -6.43
C ARG A 114 -0.05 14.53 -7.78
N GLU A 115 -0.83 15.48 -8.31
CA GLU A 115 -1.48 15.38 -9.62
C GLU A 115 -2.35 14.13 -9.73
N VAL A 116 -3.05 13.86 -8.64
CA VAL A 116 -3.72 12.59 -8.38
C VAL A 116 -4.94 12.43 -9.27
N VAL A 117 -4.93 11.36 -10.06
CA VAL A 117 -6.05 10.88 -10.87
C VAL A 117 -6.57 9.58 -10.25
N PRO A 118 -7.79 9.58 -9.68
CA PRO A 118 -8.41 8.36 -9.16
C PRO A 118 -8.71 7.37 -10.27
N ILE A 119 -8.36 6.10 -10.06
CA ILE A 119 -8.50 5.04 -11.07
C ILE A 119 -9.59 4.04 -10.67
N ALA A 120 -9.52 3.47 -9.48
CA ALA A 120 -10.46 2.44 -9.04
C ALA A 120 -10.54 2.33 -7.52
N TRP A 121 -11.66 1.87 -6.99
CA TRP A 121 -11.72 1.30 -5.64
C TRP A 121 -11.11 -0.09 -5.62
N VAL A 122 -10.69 -0.57 -4.44
CA VAL A 122 -10.32 -1.96 -4.22
C VAL A 122 -11.33 -2.57 -3.25
N ASP A 123 -11.98 -3.66 -3.68
CA ASP A 123 -12.97 -4.36 -2.87
C ASP A 123 -12.33 -4.98 -1.62
N ALA A 124 -13.07 -5.02 -0.51
CA ALA A 124 -12.59 -5.61 0.74
C ALA A 124 -12.17 -7.07 0.57
N ARG A 125 -12.82 -7.83 -0.32
CA ARG A 125 -12.46 -9.23 -0.60
C ARG A 125 -11.05 -9.38 -1.16
N VAL A 126 -10.56 -8.38 -1.91
CA VAL A 126 -9.19 -8.39 -2.47
C VAL A 126 -8.15 -8.27 -1.36
N ILE A 127 -8.50 -7.64 -0.23
CA ILE A 127 -7.62 -7.54 0.94
C ILE A 127 -7.51 -8.89 1.63
N THR A 128 -8.62 -9.60 1.78
CA THR A 128 -8.60 -10.98 2.28
C THR A 128 -7.80 -11.90 1.34
N ASP A 129 -7.97 -11.76 0.03
CA ASP A 129 -7.17 -12.51 -0.96
C ASP A 129 -5.67 -12.19 -0.83
N ALA A 130 -5.32 -10.93 -0.60
CA ALA A 130 -3.94 -10.47 -0.40
C ALA A 130 -3.31 -11.09 0.85
N GLU A 131 -4.02 -11.08 1.97
CA GLU A 131 -3.59 -11.70 3.23
C GLU A 131 -3.30 -13.19 3.04
N GLN A 132 -4.19 -13.90 2.36
CA GLN A 132 -4.01 -15.32 2.07
C GLN A 132 -2.84 -15.57 1.10
N GLU A 133 -2.68 -14.73 0.07
CA GLU A 133 -1.58 -14.86 -0.90
C GLU A 133 -0.21 -14.66 -0.26
N VAL A 134 -0.10 -13.69 0.66
CA VAL A 134 1.10 -13.45 1.44
C VAL A 134 1.35 -14.58 2.44
N ALA A 135 0.32 -15.05 3.16
CA ALA A 135 0.44 -16.15 4.12
C ALA A 135 0.88 -17.49 3.49
N ARG A 136 0.61 -17.70 2.19
CA ARG A 136 1.07 -18.87 1.45
C ARG A 136 2.59 -18.87 1.17
N GLN A 137 3.26 -17.73 1.31
CA GLN A 137 4.70 -17.64 1.00
C GLN A 137 5.53 -18.28 2.11
N ARG A 138 6.43 -19.19 1.74
CA ARG A 138 7.27 -19.98 2.67
C ARG A 138 8.58 -19.28 3.09
N GLY A 139 8.66 -17.96 2.95
CA GLY A 139 9.82 -17.19 3.41
C GLY A 139 9.72 -16.88 4.91
N ALA A 140 10.86 -16.67 5.57
CA ALA A 140 10.88 -16.09 6.91
C ALA A 140 10.37 -14.64 6.82
N TRP A 141 9.06 -14.47 6.85
CA TRP A 141 8.38 -13.19 6.86
C TRP A 141 7.93 -12.91 8.29
N GLY A 142 8.45 -11.83 8.87
CA GLY A 142 8.22 -11.40 10.24
C GLY A 142 8.82 -10.02 10.49
N PRO A 143 8.62 -9.43 11.67
CA PRO A 143 9.27 -8.17 12.03
C PRO A 143 10.79 -8.26 11.80
N MET A 144 11.47 -7.14 11.54
CA MET A 144 12.95 -7.10 11.44
C MET A 144 13.68 -7.47 12.74
N ASP A 145 12.98 -7.92 13.77
CA ASP A 145 13.56 -8.46 14.98
C ASP A 145 14.19 -9.82 14.68
N ARG A 146 15.41 -9.77 14.13
CA ARG A 146 16.34 -10.88 14.12
C ARG A 146 16.74 -11.05 15.57
N GLY A 147 15.98 -11.86 16.29
CA GLY A 147 16.18 -12.09 17.71
C GLY A 147 17.66 -12.19 18.02
N LEU A 148 18.10 -11.44 19.02
CA LEU A 148 19.34 -11.73 19.71
C LEU A 148 19.19 -13.15 20.26
N SER A 149 19.51 -14.15 19.44
CA SER A 149 19.95 -15.44 19.92
C SER A 149 21.31 -15.18 20.56
N GLY A 150 21.27 -14.63 21.77
CA GLY A 150 22.40 -14.60 22.67
C GLY A 150 22.88 -16.04 22.78
N GLY A 151 24.04 -16.31 22.20
CA GLY A 151 24.79 -17.50 22.51
C GLY A 151 25.10 -17.43 24.00
N ALA A 152 24.34 -18.14 24.81
CA ALA A 152 24.88 -18.68 26.04
C ALA A 152 25.77 -19.85 25.60
N ALA A 153 27.02 -19.49 25.28
CA ALA A 153 28.12 -20.43 25.36
C ALA A 153 28.04 -21.09 26.74
N GLY A 154 28.00 -22.42 26.74
CA GLY A 154 28.20 -23.17 27.96
C GLY A 154 29.59 -22.84 28.48
N ASP A 155 29.63 -22.24 29.67
CA ASP A 155 30.82 -22.26 30.50
C ASP A 155 30.72 -23.48 31.43
N ALA A 156 31.83 -24.21 31.44
CA ALA A 156 32.05 -25.45 32.16
C ALA A 156 32.18 -25.23 33.67
N SER A 157 31.63 -26.15 34.46
CA SER A 157 32.32 -26.92 35.53
C SER A 157 31.37 -27.97 36.09
#